data_AF-A0A1F7WVL9-F1
#
_entry.id   AF-A0A1F7WVL9-F1
#
_cell.length_a   1.000
_cell.length_b   1.000
_cell.length_c   1.000
_cell.angle_alpha   90.00
_cell.angle_beta   90.00
_cell.angle_gamma   90.00
#
_symmetry.space_group_name_H-M   'P 1'
#
loop_
_entity.id
_entity.type
_entity.pdbx_description
1 polymer ?
#
loop_
_entity_poly.entity_id
_entity_poly.type
_entity_poly.pdbx_seq_one_letter_code
_entity_poly.pdbx_strand_id
1 'polypeptide(L)'
;MVQAPKENDPPIVDVKVRNPITYIKKWWKKVIENEGIFLSFRVRPLTAIAVALVVTSLTLGLGKFVLPFTIPFFEYNPDPAEPIVPTPEAWKETAYTGTLRYSEATAKYYLVTTSSEAITLQVPENIKLSLYVGRRIFATGKYYKGTRTLVVASASDTELLPSAPSPIPTISPTPTPVPTETPNTDASENSPVSL
;
A
#
# COMPACT_ATOMS: atom_id res chain seq x y z
N MET A 1 45.06 -18.08 43.71
CA MET A 1 43.78 -17.82 43.01
C MET A 1 43.25 -16.49 43.56
N VAL A 2 43.71 -15.39 42.97
CA VAL A 2 42.99 -14.53 42.00
C VAL A 2 41.95 -13.64 42.70
N GLN A 3 42.33 -12.36 42.83
CA GLN A 3 41.49 -11.22 43.18
C GLN A 3 40.59 -10.82 41.99
N ALA A 4 39.48 -10.14 42.31
CA ALA A 4 38.36 -9.76 41.44
C ALA A 4 38.66 -8.81 40.26
N PRO A 5 37.69 -8.60 39.36
CA PRO A 5 37.11 -7.25 39.16
C PRO A 5 35.56 -7.27 39.14
N LYS A 6 34.88 -6.38 39.90
CA LYS A 6 34.30 -5.08 39.48
C LYS A 6 33.28 -5.17 38.34
N GLU A 7 32.00 -5.03 38.67
CA GLU A 7 31.04 -4.29 37.83
C GLU A 7 29.90 -3.74 38.70
N ASN A 8 30.05 -2.47 39.08
CA ASN A 8 28.93 -1.62 39.47
C ASN A 8 28.48 -0.95 38.17
N ASP A 9 27.37 -1.40 37.61
CA ASP A 9 26.56 -0.54 36.76
C ASP A 9 25.10 -0.63 37.24
N PRO A 10 24.51 0.46 37.77
CA PRO A 10 23.09 0.48 38.08
C PRO A 10 22.31 0.40 36.76
N PRO A 11 21.21 -0.38 36.69
CA PRO A 11 20.37 -0.39 35.50
C PRO A 11 19.82 1.03 35.24
N ILE A 12 20.19 1.60 34.09
CA ILE A 12 19.96 3.01 33.73
C ILE A 12 18.47 3.37 33.54
N VAL A 13 17.54 2.41 33.59
CA VAL A 13 16.10 2.70 33.49
C VAL A 13 15.27 1.74 34.36
N ASP A 14 14.88 2.18 35.56
CA ASP A 14 13.76 1.57 36.28
C ASP A 14 12.46 2.05 35.63
N VAL A 15 11.97 1.30 34.64
CA VAL A 15 10.65 1.53 34.04
C VAL A 15 9.61 1.12 35.07
N LYS A 16 9.31 2.02 36.00
CA LYS A 16 8.19 1.88 36.92
C LYS A 16 6.91 1.98 36.10
N VAL A 17 6.47 0.86 35.54
CA VAL A 17 5.19 0.73 34.84
C VAL A 17 4.11 1.07 35.87
N ARG A 18 3.68 2.33 35.86
CA ARG A 18 2.53 2.84 36.62
C ARG A 18 1.29 2.20 36.01
N ASN A 19 1.02 0.95 36.39
CA ASN A 19 -0.16 0.23 35.93
C ASN A 19 -1.40 0.91 36.55
N PRO A 20 -2.22 1.64 35.78
CA PRO A 20 -3.34 2.43 36.29
C PRO A 20 -4.37 1.56 37.00
N ILE A 21 -4.47 0.28 36.61
CA ILE A 21 -5.40 -0.70 37.18
C ILE A 21 -5.09 -0.94 38.66
N THR A 22 -3.82 -0.95 39.05
CA THR A 22 -3.45 -1.14 40.47
C THR A 22 -3.83 0.05 41.35
N TYR A 23 -3.83 1.27 40.81
CA TYR A 23 -4.25 2.46 41.54
C TYR A 23 -5.76 2.50 41.72
N ILE A 24 -6.52 2.16 40.67
CA ILE A 24 -7.98 2.04 40.72
C ILE A 24 -8.39 0.96 41.73
N LYS A 25 -7.71 -0.19 41.75
CA LYS A 25 -7.98 -1.26 42.72
C LYS A 25 -7.72 -0.82 44.17
N LYS A 26 -6.64 -0.09 44.41
CA LYS A 26 -6.32 0.46 45.76
C LYS A 26 -7.31 1.55 46.16
N TRP A 27 -7.74 2.39 45.23
CA TRP A 27 -8.77 3.40 45.44
C TRP A 27 -10.11 2.75 45.80
N TRP A 28 -10.58 1.79 45.02
CA TRP A 28 -11.81 1.03 45.31
C TRP A 28 -11.77 0.31 46.65
N LYS A 29 -10.64 -0.32 46.99
CA LYS A 29 -10.46 -0.98 48.29
C LYS A 29 -10.58 0.01 49.45
N LYS A 30 -9.99 1.20 49.33
CA LYS A 30 -10.07 2.27 50.33
C LYS A 30 -11.47 2.88 50.46
N VAL A 31 -12.21 2.95 49.35
CA VAL A 31 -13.60 3.42 49.29
C VAL A 31 -14.57 2.43 49.96
N ILE A 32 -14.32 1.12 49.87
CA ILE A 32 -15.17 0.08 50.49
C ILE A 32 -14.79 -0.18 51.96
N GLU A 33 -13.51 -0.14 52.33
CA GLU A 33 -13.06 -0.57 53.67
C GLU A 33 -13.28 0.47 54.79
N ASN A 34 -13.27 1.77 54.49
CA ASN A 34 -13.17 2.77 55.57
C ASN A 34 -14.46 3.50 55.91
N GLU A 35 -15.46 3.58 55.04
CA GLU A 35 -16.66 4.36 55.33
C GLU A 35 -17.89 3.73 54.65
N GLY A 36 -18.92 3.42 55.44
CA GLY A 36 -20.23 3.06 54.91
C GLY A 36 -20.78 4.26 54.13
N ILE A 37 -20.70 4.22 52.81
CA ILE A 37 -21.17 5.31 51.96
C ILE A 37 -22.70 5.28 51.99
N PHE A 38 -23.29 6.13 52.82
CA PHE A 38 -24.74 6.39 52.81
C PHE A 38 -25.09 7.25 51.60
N LEU A 39 -25.30 6.61 50.45
CA LEU A 39 -25.82 7.27 49.25
C LEU A 39 -27.34 7.45 49.37
N SER A 40 -27.77 8.57 49.94
CA SER A 40 -29.20 8.94 49.94
C SER A 40 -29.57 9.62 48.62
N PHE A 41 -30.19 8.87 47.70
CA PHE A 41 -30.71 9.45 46.46
C PHE A 41 -32.17 9.86 46.64
N ARG A 42 -32.43 11.17 46.72
CA ARG A 42 -33.80 11.71 46.69
C ARG A 42 -34.25 11.80 45.23
N VAL A 43 -34.82 10.71 44.73
CA VAL A 43 -35.27 10.63 43.35
C VAL A 43 -36.60 11.37 43.21
N ARG A 44 -36.63 12.40 42.35
CA ARG A 44 -37.87 13.05 41.92
C ARG A 44 -38.45 12.23 40.76
N PRO A 45 -39.77 12.13 40.60
CA PRO A 45 -40.37 11.25 39.58
C PRO A 45 -39.83 11.52 38.16
N LEU A 46 -39.59 12.78 37.81
CA LEU A 46 -38.98 13.16 36.53
C LEU A 46 -37.52 12.70 36.39
N THR A 47 -36.72 12.74 37.45
CA THR A 47 -35.33 12.26 37.39
C THR A 47 -35.26 10.74 37.39
N ALA A 48 -36.23 10.03 37.98
CA ALA A 48 -36.33 8.58 37.88
C ALA A 48 -36.47 8.11 36.42
N ILE A 49 -37.31 8.79 35.65
CA ILE A 49 -37.56 8.47 34.23
C ILE A 49 -36.30 8.70 33.39
N ALA A 50 -35.61 9.82 33.61
CA ALA A 50 -34.37 10.12 32.90
C ALA A 50 -33.26 9.10 33.22
N VAL A 51 -33.11 8.74 34.51
CA VAL A 51 -32.13 7.72 34.93
C VAL A 51 -32.51 6.35 34.38
N ALA A 52 -33.79 5.98 34.38
CA ALA A 52 -34.25 4.73 33.78
C ALA A 52 -33.94 4.68 32.28
N LEU A 53 -34.17 5.77 31.54
CA LEU A 53 -33.81 5.84 30.11
C LEU A 53 -32.31 5.66 29.86
N VAL A 54 -31.46 6.28 30.69
CA VAL A 54 -30.00 6.18 30.57
C VAL A 54 -29.49 4.79 30.96
N VAL A 55 -29.99 4.22 32.05
CA VAL A 55 -29.61 2.86 32.49
C VAL A 55 -30.07 1.81 31.47
N THR A 56 -31.26 2.00 30.90
CA THR A 56 -31.79 1.05 29.91
C THR A 56 -31.07 1.16 28.57
N SER A 57 -30.64 2.35 28.14
CA SER A 57 -29.83 2.51 26.92
C SER A 57 -28.40 1.96 27.06
N LEU A 58 -27.83 2.02 28.28
CA LEU A 58 -26.53 1.42 28.58
C LEU A 58 -26.59 -0.12 28.63
N THR A 59 -27.67 -0.69 29.12
CA THR A 59 -27.79 -2.16 29.33
C THR A 59 -28.32 -2.91 28.13
N LEU A 60 -29.15 -2.30 27.28
CA LEU A 60 -29.67 -2.93 26.06
C LEU A 60 -28.82 -2.67 24.81
N GLY A 61 -27.69 -1.96 24.95
CA GLY A 61 -26.93 -1.46 23.80
C GLY A 61 -27.76 -0.49 22.97
N LEU A 62 -27.22 0.02 21.86
CA LEU A 62 -27.91 0.92 20.92
C LEU A 62 -29.04 0.21 20.13
N GLY A 63 -29.85 -0.62 20.80
CA GLY A 63 -31.00 -1.34 20.27
C GLY A 63 -32.29 -0.59 20.57
N LYS A 64 -33.10 -0.40 19.52
CA LYS A 64 -34.30 0.43 19.47
C LYS A 64 -35.30 0.11 20.59
N PHE A 65 -35.73 1.14 21.33
CA PHE A 65 -36.88 1.08 22.23
C PHE A 65 -38.18 1.05 21.41
N VAL A 66 -38.99 0.01 21.59
CA VAL A 66 -40.38 -0.03 21.12
C VAL A 66 -41.26 0.13 22.35
N LEU A 67 -41.88 1.31 22.51
CA LEU A 67 -42.85 1.53 23.57
C LEU A 67 -44.17 0.83 23.19
N PRO A 68 -44.81 0.05 24.07
CA PRO A 68 -46.07 -0.62 23.78
C PRO A 68 -47.29 0.32 23.82
N PHE A 69 -47.09 1.64 23.90
CA PHE A 69 -48.15 2.64 23.95
C PHE A 69 -47.80 3.85 23.07
N THR A 70 -48.83 4.39 22.41
CA THR A 70 -48.71 5.54 21.51
C THR A 70 -48.80 6.84 22.31
N ILE A 71 -47.79 7.69 22.22
CA ILE A 71 -47.79 9.03 22.82
C ILE A 71 -48.39 10.01 21.80
N PRO A 72 -49.49 10.73 22.10
CA PRO A 72 -50.27 11.46 21.10
C PRO A 72 -49.56 12.68 20.47
N PHE A 73 -48.40 13.08 20.99
CA PHE A 73 -47.56 14.17 20.46
C PHE A 73 -46.19 13.68 19.98
N PHE A 74 -45.99 12.36 19.88
CA PHE A 74 -44.78 11.75 19.37
C PHE A 74 -45.14 10.83 18.20
N GLU A 75 -44.98 11.33 16.98
CA GLU A 75 -45.21 10.58 15.76
C GLU A 75 -44.01 9.64 15.55
N TYR A 76 -44.09 8.44 16.13
CA TYR A 76 -43.12 7.38 15.89
C TYR A 76 -43.32 6.86 14.48
N ASN A 77 -42.44 7.23 13.55
CA ASN A 77 -42.40 6.63 12.21
C ASN A 77 -41.87 5.19 12.36
N PRO A 78 -42.71 4.15 12.26
CA PRO A 78 -42.30 2.78 12.54
C PRO A 78 -41.54 2.18 11.37
N ASP A 79 -41.44 2.86 10.22
CA ASP A 79 -40.60 2.41 9.13
C ASP A 79 -39.15 2.44 9.60
N PRO A 80 -38.54 1.28 9.92
CA PRO A 80 -37.11 1.27 10.04
C PRO A 80 -36.60 1.68 8.66
N ALA A 81 -35.87 2.79 8.58
CA ALA A 81 -34.97 3.00 7.45
C ALA A 81 -34.35 1.64 7.15
N GLU A 82 -34.65 1.10 5.96
CA GLU A 82 -34.31 -0.28 5.61
C GLU A 82 -32.86 -0.52 6.04
N PRO A 83 -32.52 -1.71 6.59
CA PRO A 83 -31.14 -2.01 6.87
C PRO A 83 -30.36 -1.66 5.62
N ILE A 84 -29.39 -0.75 5.74
CA ILE A 84 -28.54 -0.32 4.65
C ILE A 84 -27.72 -1.55 4.28
N VAL A 85 -28.31 -2.44 3.47
CA VAL A 85 -27.59 -3.52 2.83
C VAL A 85 -26.50 -2.77 2.09
N PRO A 86 -25.21 -3.05 2.34
CA PRO A 86 -24.15 -2.34 1.65
C PRO A 86 -24.43 -2.51 0.16
N THR A 87 -24.75 -1.41 -0.52
CA THR A 87 -25.02 -1.42 -1.95
C THR A 87 -23.88 -2.19 -2.60
N PRO A 88 -24.15 -3.31 -3.29
CA PRO A 88 -23.12 -4.14 -3.87
C PRO A 88 -22.17 -3.24 -4.64
N GLU A 89 -20.88 -3.26 -4.30
CA GLU A 89 -19.92 -2.33 -4.87
C GLU A 89 -19.91 -2.51 -6.40
N ALA A 90 -20.49 -1.53 -7.10
CA ALA A 90 -20.79 -1.65 -8.50
C ALA A 90 -19.51 -1.60 -9.33
N TRP A 91 -19.46 -2.43 -10.39
CA TRP A 91 -18.43 -2.34 -11.41
C TRP A 91 -18.45 -0.94 -12.01
N LYS A 92 -17.31 -0.25 -11.97
CA LYS A 92 -17.18 1.10 -12.51
C LYS A 92 -16.35 1.07 -13.78
N GLU A 93 -16.87 1.69 -14.83
CA GLU A 93 -16.07 1.95 -16.03
C GLU A 93 -15.03 3.03 -15.72
N THR A 94 -13.77 2.72 -15.99
CA THR A 94 -12.66 3.60 -15.66
C THR A 94 -11.47 3.33 -16.58
N ALA A 95 -10.50 4.24 -16.50
CA ALA A 95 -9.26 4.16 -17.24
C ALA A 95 -8.10 4.47 -16.30
N TYR A 96 -7.02 3.70 -16.44
CA TYR A 96 -5.80 3.89 -15.68
C TYR A 96 -4.60 4.00 -16.61
N THR A 97 -3.68 4.87 -16.23
CA THR A 97 -2.37 4.99 -16.87
C THR A 97 -1.32 4.45 -15.92
N GLY A 98 -0.41 3.62 -16.43
CA GLY A 98 0.66 3.06 -15.61
C GLY A 98 1.64 2.22 -16.41
N THR A 99 2.69 1.75 -15.75
CA THR A 99 3.67 0.85 -16.35
C THR A 99 3.17 -0.58 -16.24
N LEU A 100 3.07 -1.27 -17.37
CA LEU A 100 2.66 -2.67 -17.40
C LEU A 100 3.79 -3.57 -16.90
N ARG A 101 3.48 -4.46 -15.96
CA ARG A 101 4.39 -5.49 -15.45
C ARG A 101 3.73 -6.86 -15.58
N TYR A 102 4.53 -7.86 -15.92
CA TYR A 102 4.12 -9.26 -15.91
C TYR A 102 4.81 -9.97 -14.74
N SER A 103 4.05 -10.76 -13.98
CA SER A 103 4.59 -11.61 -12.92
C SER A 103 4.52 -13.06 -13.36
N GLU A 104 5.68 -13.68 -13.54
CA GLU A 104 5.78 -15.10 -13.90
C GLU A 104 5.22 -16.01 -12.79
N ALA A 105 5.43 -15.63 -11.52
CA ALA A 105 4.97 -16.41 -10.37
C ALA A 105 3.43 -16.55 -10.29
N THR A 106 2.70 -15.54 -10.77
CA THR A 106 1.23 -15.53 -10.72
C THR A 106 0.57 -15.63 -12.10
N ALA A 107 1.38 -15.65 -13.17
CA ALA A 107 0.95 -15.55 -14.56
C ALA A 107 -0.05 -14.40 -14.82
N LYS A 108 0.08 -13.29 -14.09
CA LYS A 108 -0.83 -12.13 -14.14
C LYS A 108 -0.10 -10.87 -14.58
N TYR A 109 -0.87 -10.01 -15.24
CA TYR A 109 -0.45 -8.66 -15.57
C TYR A 109 -0.87 -7.69 -14.48
N TYR A 110 0.02 -6.76 -14.15
CA TYR A 110 -0.20 -5.69 -13.18
C TYR A 110 0.07 -4.36 -13.84
N LEU A 111 -0.79 -3.39 -13.59
CA LEU A 111 -0.57 -2.01 -13.96
C LEU A 111 -0.05 -1.26 -12.73
N VAL A 112 1.20 -0.81 -12.78
CA VAL A 112 1.80 0.00 -11.72
C VAL A 112 1.51 1.46 -12.03
N THR A 113 0.63 2.07 -11.25
CA THR A 113 0.22 3.47 -11.42
C THR A 113 1.24 4.43 -10.84
N THR A 114 1.08 5.73 -11.11
CA THR A 114 1.90 6.79 -10.49
C THR A 114 1.72 6.89 -8.98
N SER A 115 0.58 6.43 -8.43
CA SER A 115 0.34 6.32 -6.99
C SER A 115 1.11 5.16 -6.34
N SER A 116 1.98 4.45 -7.09
CA SER A 116 2.67 3.23 -6.64
C SER A 116 1.71 2.11 -6.23
N GLU A 117 0.49 2.13 -6.76
CA GLU A 117 -0.50 1.08 -6.57
C GLU A 117 -0.39 0.09 -7.73
N ALA A 118 -0.52 -1.20 -7.42
CA ALA A 118 -0.58 -2.26 -8.42
C ALA A 118 -2.04 -2.67 -8.63
N ILE A 119 -2.55 -2.47 -9.84
CA ILE A 119 -3.89 -2.92 -10.27
C ILE A 119 -3.73 -4.22 -11.04
N THR A 120 -4.47 -5.25 -10.64
CA THR A 120 -4.44 -6.53 -11.36
C THR A 120 -5.24 -6.40 -12.65
N LEU A 121 -4.65 -6.79 -13.79
CA LEU A 121 -5.34 -6.76 -15.07
C LEU A 121 -5.89 -8.14 -15.40
N GLN A 122 -7.20 -8.21 -15.64
CA GLN A 122 -7.83 -9.36 -16.27
C GLN A 122 -7.96 -9.08 -17.76
N VAL A 123 -7.17 -9.80 -18.55
CA VAL A 123 -7.01 -9.57 -19.98
C VAL A 123 -7.83 -10.62 -20.72
N PRO A 124 -8.82 -10.23 -21.54
CA PRO A 124 -9.49 -11.18 -22.42
C PRO A 124 -8.57 -11.57 -23.59
N GLU A 125 -8.80 -12.76 -24.16
CA GLU A 125 -7.88 -13.40 -25.13
C GLU A 125 -7.65 -12.59 -26.42
N ASN A 126 -8.54 -11.65 -26.72
CA ASN A 126 -8.46 -10.77 -27.88
C ASN A 126 -7.41 -9.64 -27.75
N ILE A 127 -6.81 -9.42 -26.56
CA ILE A 127 -5.87 -8.33 -26.31
C ILE A 127 -4.48 -8.87 -25.96
N LYS A 128 -3.48 -8.57 -26.80
CA LYS A 128 -2.08 -8.97 -26.57
C LYS A 128 -1.32 -7.90 -25.78
N LEU A 129 -1.35 -8.00 -24.45
CA LEU A 129 -0.60 -7.11 -23.57
C LEU A 129 0.91 -7.41 -23.48
N SER A 130 1.35 -8.58 -23.96
CA SER A 130 2.76 -8.99 -23.92
C SER A 130 3.70 -8.00 -24.60
N LEU A 131 3.24 -7.32 -25.66
CA LEU A 131 4.01 -6.34 -26.41
C LEU A 131 4.31 -5.06 -25.63
N TYR A 132 3.52 -4.78 -24.59
CA TYR A 132 3.61 -3.56 -23.80
C TYR A 132 4.27 -3.75 -22.44
N VAL A 133 4.78 -4.95 -22.13
CA VAL A 133 5.43 -5.22 -20.85
C VAL A 133 6.65 -4.30 -20.69
N GLY A 134 6.72 -3.59 -19.57
CA GLY A 134 7.76 -2.61 -19.27
C GLY A 134 7.47 -1.20 -19.79
N ARG A 135 6.43 -1.00 -20.60
CA ARG A 135 6.04 0.31 -21.15
C ARG A 135 4.90 0.93 -20.37
N ARG A 136 4.77 2.26 -20.43
CA ARG A 136 3.60 2.97 -19.92
C ARG A 136 2.43 2.88 -20.90
N ILE A 137 1.34 2.29 -20.44
CA ILE A 137 0.11 2.13 -21.21
C ILE A 137 -1.04 2.90 -20.59
N PHE A 138 -2.03 3.20 -21.44
CA PHE A 138 -3.36 3.65 -21.06
C PHE A 138 -4.32 2.47 -21.23
N ALA A 139 -4.87 1.96 -20.13
CA ALA A 139 -5.79 0.82 -20.12
C ALA A 139 -7.19 1.27 -19.70
N THR A 140 -8.21 0.89 -20.47
CA THR A 140 -9.62 1.18 -20.19
C THR A 140 -10.40 -0.10 -19.92
N GLY A 141 -11.43 -0.03 -19.08
CA GLY A 141 -12.26 -1.19 -18.80
C GLY A 141 -13.14 -1.08 -17.57
N LYS A 142 -13.62 -2.23 -17.10
CA LYS A 142 -14.46 -2.33 -15.90
C LYS A 142 -13.59 -2.63 -14.68
N TYR A 143 -13.60 -1.73 -13.70
CA TYR A 143 -12.84 -1.86 -12.48
C TYR A 143 -13.73 -2.31 -11.32
N TYR A 144 -13.24 -3.31 -10.60
CA TYR A 144 -13.82 -3.78 -9.36
C TYR A 144 -12.91 -3.40 -8.20
N LYS A 145 -13.40 -2.52 -7.32
CA LYS A 145 -12.61 -1.94 -6.24
C LYS A 145 -12.31 -2.93 -5.12
N GLY A 146 -13.21 -3.85 -4.82
CA GLY A 146 -13.00 -4.90 -3.82
C GLY A 146 -11.75 -5.77 -4.07
N THR A 147 -11.49 -6.15 -5.33
CA THR A 147 -10.30 -6.97 -5.69
C THR A 147 -9.19 -6.18 -6.39
N ARG A 148 -9.40 -4.87 -6.63
CA ARG A 148 -8.51 -4.02 -7.43
C ARG A 148 -8.19 -4.63 -8.79
N THR A 149 -9.22 -5.17 -9.44
CA THR A 149 -9.10 -5.82 -10.74
C THR A 149 -9.70 -4.95 -11.81
N LEU A 150 -8.94 -4.67 -12.87
CA LEU A 150 -9.43 -4.04 -14.08
C LEU A 150 -9.61 -5.11 -15.16
N VAL A 151 -10.86 -5.35 -15.58
CA VAL A 151 -11.16 -6.14 -16.77
C VAL A 151 -10.92 -5.25 -17.98
N VAL A 152 -9.84 -5.52 -18.71
CA VAL A 152 -9.35 -4.66 -19.78
C VAL A 152 -10.25 -4.79 -21.01
N ALA A 153 -10.80 -3.67 -21.46
CA ALA A 153 -11.55 -3.56 -22.70
C ALA A 153 -10.65 -3.07 -23.85
N SER A 154 -9.71 -2.17 -23.56
CA SER A 154 -8.72 -1.68 -24.53
C SER A 154 -7.44 -1.24 -23.81
N ALA A 155 -6.31 -1.33 -24.50
CA ALA A 155 -5.03 -0.83 -24.03
C ALA A 155 -4.26 -0.20 -25.19
N SER A 156 -3.67 0.98 -24.95
CA SER A 156 -2.84 1.69 -25.92
C SER A 156 -1.52 2.12 -25.30
N ASP A 157 -0.45 2.09 -26.10
CA ASP A 157 0.85 2.63 -25.70
C ASP A 157 0.74 4.15 -25.56
N THR A 158 1.35 4.71 -24.51
CA THR A 158 1.45 6.16 -24.30
C THR A 158 2.86 6.67 -24.61
N GLU A 159 3.84 5.77 -24.77
CA GLU A 159 5.22 6.13 -25.07
C GLU A 159 5.45 6.19 -26.59
N LEU A 160 5.98 7.32 -27.06
CA LEU A 160 6.42 7.52 -28.45
C LEU A 160 7.91 7.18 -28.62
N LEU A 161 8.41 6.16 -27.92
CA LEU A 161 9.79 5.74 -28.08
C LEU A 161 9.91 4.78 -29.27
N PRO A 162 10.95 4.95 -30.12
CA PRO A 162 11.18 4.04 -31.23
C PRO A 162 11.44 2.63 -30.71
N SER A 163 10.75 1.65 -31.29
CA SER A 163 10.84 0.23 -30.90
C SER A 163 12.23 -0.40 -31.13
N ALA A 164 13.12 0.28 -31.85
CA ALA A 164 14.47 -0.19 -32.15
C ALA A 164 15.48 0.97 -32.05
N PRO A 165 16.70 0.71 -31.52
CA PRO A 165 17.79 1.68 -31.58
C PRO A 165 18.18 1.92 -33.03
N SER A 166 18.32 3.19 -33.41
CA SER A 166 18.91 3.54 -34.71
C SER A 166 20.38 3.13 -34.70
N PRO A 167 20.89 2.37 -35.68
CA PRO A 167 22.30 2.01 -35.74
C PRO A 167 23.14 3.28 -35.87
N ILE A 168 24.19 3.39 -35.05
CA ILE A 168 25.19 4.45 -35.22
C ILE A 168 25.95 4.15 -36.52
N PRO A 169 26.07 5.11 -37.45
CA PRO A 169 26.86 4.91 -38.65
C PRO A 169 28.31 4.62 -38.25
N THR A 170 28.76 3.38 -38.47
CA THR A 170 30.14 2.98 -38.22
C THR A 170 30.93 3.32 -39.47
N ILE A 171 31.74 4.38 -39.41
CA ILE A 171 32.73 4.65 -40.45
C ILE A 171 33.84 3.60 -40.34
N SER A 172 33.99 2.77 -41.39
CA SER A 172 35.13 1.87 -41.49
C SER A 172 36.41 2.70 -41.61
N PRO A 173 37.47 2.41 -40.85
CA PRO A 173 38.74 3.09 -41.02
C PRO A 173 39.29 2.84 -42.44
N THR A 174 39.74 3.90 -43.10
CA THR A 174 40.47 3.78 -44.38
C THR A 174 41.77 3.01 -44.14
N PRO A 175 42.09 1.98 -44.94
CA PRO A 175 43.34 1.24 -44.78
C PRO A 175 44.53 2.18 -44.96
N THR A 176 45.45 2.17 -43.99
CA THR A 176 46.72 2.90 -44.08
C THR A 176 47.57 2.25 -45.17
N PRO A 177 48.11 3.01 -46.15
CA PRO A 177 48.99 2.45 -47.16
C PRO A 177 50.25 1.87 -46.50
N VAL A 178 50.56 0.62 -46.80
CA VAL A 178 51.82 -0.03 -46.42
C VAL A 178 52.94 0.61 -47.24
N PRO A 179 54.02 1.09 -46.62
CA PRO A 179 55.16 1.63 -47.37
C PRO A 179 55.80 0.51 -48.21
N THR A 180 55.87 0.73 -49.52
CA THR A 180 56.62 -0.11 -50.45
C THR A 180 58.10 0.03 -50.16
N GLU A 181 58.76 -1.05 -49.72
CA GLU A 181 60.21 -1.09 -49.59
C GLU A 181 60.84 -0.82 -50.96
N THR A 182 61.60 0.28 -51.05
CA THR A 182 62.37 0.63 -52.25
C THR A 182 63.61 -0.27 -52.29
N PRO A 183 63.87 -1.02 -53.40
CA PRO A 183 65.06 -1.85 -53.48
C PRO A 183 66.31 -0.97 -53.48
N ASN A 184 67.11 -1.05 -52.41
CA ASN A 184 68.46 -0.50 -52.40
C ASN A 184 69.31 -1.29 -53.40
N THR A 185 69.66 -0.65 -54.51
CA THR A 185 70.65 -1.15 -55.46
C THR A 185 72.02 -0.68 -54.96
N ASP A 186 72.69 -1.50 -54.14
CA ASP A 186 74.11 -1.33 -53.87
C ASP A 186 74.90 -1.78 -55.10
N ALA A 187 75.34 -0.80 -55.89
CA ALA A 187 76.28 -0.99 -56.97
C ALA A 187 77.67 -1.26 -56.37
N SER A 188 78.09 -2.52 -56.39
CA SER A 188 79.45 -2.94 -56.05
C SER A 188 80.43 -2.44 -57.10
N GLU A 189 81.12 -1.34 -56.80
CA GLU A 189 82.24 -0.80 -57.55
C GLU A 189 83.48 -1.68 -57.33
N ASN A 190 83.75 -2.59 -58.25
CA ASN A 190 84.96 -3.41 -58.25
C ASN A 190 86.03 -2.72 -59.10
N SER A 191 87.01 -2.08 -58.46
CA SER A 191 88.21 -1.54 -59.13
C SER A 191 89.21 -2.66 -59.46
N PRO A 192 89.82 -2.67 -60.66
CA PRO A 192 90.94 -3.56 -60.96
C PRO A 192 92.25 -2.99 -60.41
N VAL A 193 93.02 -3.80 -59.68
CA VAL A 193 94.40 -3.47 -59.29
C VAL A 193 95.37 -4.15 -60.27
N SER A 194 96.22 -3.34 -60.88
CA SER A 194 97.35 -3.74 -61.71
C SER A 194 98.61 -3.92 -60.88
N LEU A 195 99.28 -5.08 -61.02
CA LEU A 195 100.73 -5.32 -61.19
C LEU A 195 101.10 -6.76 -60.78
#